data_AF-A0A318T2F5-F1
#
_entry.id   AF-A0A318T2F5-F1
#
_cell.length_a   1.000
_cell.length_b   1.000
_cell.length_c   1.000
_cell.angle_alpha   90.00
_cell.angle_beta   90.00
_cell.angle_gamma   90.00
#
_symmetry.space_group_name_H-M   'P 1'
#
loop_
_entity.id
_entity.type
_entity.pdbx_description
1 polymer ?
#
loop_
_entity_poly.entity_id
_entity_poly.type
_entity_poly.pdbx_seq_one_letter_code
_entity_poly.pdbx_strand_id
1 'polypeptide(L)'
;MLRNSRLRYRGGPISQPVYRCDRGSLVGLPCCMTFGAPKIDTAVARELLRAVEPLAIEAAVEAERMHRKQVDDQRQILDLELQQARYEAGLAERRYAACDPDNRLIAAQLEKNWEIALRRVRDLETRQSTKEDPTTIAIDPGAFANLAENLSTAWNTPDVTMRARQQRSSNADRRHHR
;
A
#
# COMPACT_ATOMS: atom_id res chain seq x y z
N MET A 1 -32.11 8.04 -17.48
CA MET A 1 -32.88 7.11 -18.34
C MET A 1 -32.71 5.61 -18.02
N LEU A 2 -31.89 5.18 -17.04
CA LEU A 2 -31.63 3.73 -16.78
C LEU A 2 -32.37 3.11 -15.58
N ARG A 3 -33.31 3.83 -14.94
CA ARG A 3 -33.81 3.51 -13.59
C ARG A 3 -34.45 2.11 -13.40
N ASN A 4 -34.84 1.41 -14.49
CA ASN A 4 -35.44 0.07 -14.45
C ASN A 4 -34.78 -0.93 -15.43
N SER A 5 -33.46 -0.85 -15.64
CA SER A 5 -32.72 -1.79 -16.49
C SER A 5 -32.04 -2.86 -15.63
N ARG A 6 -32.16 -4.15 -16.00
CA ARG A 6 -31.46 -5.26 -15.35
C ARG A 6 -30.40 -5.85 -16.29
N LEU A 7 -29.26 -6.23 -15.73
CA LEU A 7 -28.24 -6.98 -16.45
C LEU A 7 -28.77 -8.41 -16.72
N ARG A 8 -28.72 -8.82 -17.98
CA ARG A 8 -29.04 -10.17 -18.46
C ARG A 8 -27.87 -10.64 -19.32
N TYR A 9 -27.79 -11.93 -19.56
CA TYR A 9 -26.81 -12.49 -20.48
C TYR A 9 -27.53 -13.14 -21.66
N ARG A 10 -27.03 -12.92 -22.88
CA ARG A 10 -27.54 -13.54 -24.12
C ARG A 10 -26.45 -14.38 -24.77
N GLY A 11 -26.83 -15.54 -25.32
CA GLY A 11 -25.97 -16.37 -26.17
C GLY A 11 -25.63 -17.75 -25.61
N GLY A 12 -25.17 -18.64 -26.50
CA GLY A 12 -24.70 -20.01 -26.22
C GLY A 12 -23.31 -20.03 -25.54
N PRO A 13 -22.32 -20.85 -25.99
CA PRO A 13 -21.09 -21.12 -25.22
C PRO A 13 -20.27 -19.90 -24.80
N ILE A 14 -20.44 -18.74 -25.44
CA ILE A 14 -19.91 -17.44 -24.97
C ILE A 14 -21.09 -16.52 -24.63
N SER A 15 -21.28 -16.31 -23.33
CA SER A 15 -22.35 -15.51 -22.74
C SER A 15 -22.04 -14.00 -22.82
N GLN A 16 -22.87 -13.22 -23.52
CA GLN A 16 -22.68 -11.77 -23.69
C GLN A 16 -23.61 -10.95 -22.79
N PRO A 17 -23.08 -10.00 -22.00
CA PRO A 17 -23.88 -9.16 -21.10
C PRO A 17 -24.70 -8.10 -21.86
N VAL A 18 -25.97 -7.94 -21.48
CA VAL A 18 -26.90 -6.97 -22.05
C VAL A 18 -27.78 -6.34 -20.96
N TYR A 19 -28.02 -5.04 -21.06
CA TYR A 19 -28.98 -4.36 -20.19
C TYR A 19 -30.37 -4.41 -20.81
N ARG A 20 -31.33 -4.93 -20.06
CA ARG A 20 -32.70 -5.13 -20.50
C ARG A 20 -33.67 -4.33 -19.64
N CYS A 21 -34.55 -3.56 -20.30
CA CYS A 21 -35.68 -2.90 -19.66
C CYS A 21 -36.61 -3.95 -19.03
N ASP A 22 -36.74 -3.94 -17.71
CA ASP A 22 -37.53 -4.96 -16.99
C ASP A 22 -39.02 -4.57 -16.90
N ARG A 23 -39.37 -3.32 -17.24
CA ARG A 23 -40.73 -2.78 -17.12
C ARG A 23 -41.77 -3.61 -17.90
N GLY A 24 -41.46 -4.03 -19.12
CA GLY A 24 -42.36 -4.89 -19.91
C GLY A 24 -42.44 -6.31 -19.36
N SER A 25 -41.30 -6.86 -18.93
CA SER A 25 -41.23 -8.24 -18.41
C SER A 25 -42.04 -8.44 -17.13
N LEU A 26 -42.12 -7.42 -16.27
CA LEU A 26 -42.88 -7.47 -15.02
C LEU A 26 -44.41 -7.51 -15.23
N VAL A 27 -44.88 -7.14 -16.42
CA VAL A 27 -46.30 -7.10 -16.79
C VAL A 27 -46.63 -8.07 -17.94
N GLY A 28 -45.74 -9.04 -18.21
CA GLY A 28 -45.95 -10.05 -19.27
C GLY A 28 -45.81 -9.54 -20.71
N LEU A 29 -45.31 -8.32 -20.90
CA LEU A 29 -45.11 -7.69 -22.21
C LEU A 29 -43.67 -7.89 -22.72
N PRO A 30 -43.47 -7.86 -24.05
CA PRO A 30 -42.13 -7.89 -24.64
C PRO A 30 -41.28 -6.73 -24.10
N CYS A 31 -39.98 -6.99 -24.02
CA CYS A 31 -39.05 -6.00 -23.49
C CYS A 31 -39.05 -4.72 -24.34
N CYS A 32 -39.17 -3.57 -23.66
CA CYS A 32 -39.24 -2.27 -24.30
C CYS A 32 -37.95 -1.88 -25.03
N MET A 33 -36.78 -2.19 -24.46
CA MET A 33 -35.46 -1.84 -24.98
C MET A 33 -34.40 -2.81 -24.46
N THR A 34 -33.43 -3.17 -25.30
CA THR A 34 -32.24 -3.93 -24.89
C THR A 34 -30.98 -3.29 -25.45
N PHE A 35 -30.00 -3.03 -24.59
CA PHE A 35 -28.71 -2.45 -24.95
C PHE A 35 -27.59 -3.47 -24.74
N GLY A 36 -26.56 -3.44 -25.59
CA GLY A 36 -25.32 -4.17 -25.31
C GLY A 36 -24.61 -3.54 -24.11
N ALA A 37 -24.30 -4.33 -23.08
CA ALA A 37 -23.65 -3.82 -21.88
C ALA A 37 -22.27 -3.18 -22.14
N PRO A 38 -21.39 -3.72 -23.02
CA PRO A 38 -20.02 -3.22 -23.17
C PRO A 38 -19.91 -1.75 -23.56
N LYS A 39 -20.80 -1.26 -24.44
CA LYS A 39 -20.77 0.16 -24.88
C LYS A 39 -21.21 1.12 -23.77
N ILE A 40 -22.17 0.70 -22.95
CA ILE A 40 -22.65 1.50 -21.83
C ILE A 40 -21.61 1.49 -20.71
N ASP A 41 -21.10 0.31 -20.36
CA ASP A 41 -20.10 0.14 -19.32
C ASP A 41 -18.81 0.92 -19.63
N THR A 42 -18.35 0.90 -20.88
CA THR A 42 -17.17 1.68 -21.30
C THR A 42 -17.40 3.19 -21.24
N ALA A 43 -18.59 3.67 -21.62
CA ALA A 43 -18.92 5.09 -21.52
C ALA A 43 -19.02 5.56 -20.06
N VAL A 44 -19.67 4.78 -19.20
CA VAL A 44 -19.76 5.05 -17.76
C VAL A 44 -18.39 4.99 -17.10
N ALA A 45 -17.58 3.97 -17.40
CA ALA A 45 -16.23 3.85 -16.87
C ALA A 45 -15.34 5.03 -17.28
N ARG A 46 -15.46 5.52 -18.52
CA ARG A 46 -14.71 6.69 -18.98
C ARG A 46 -15.04 7.95 -18.19
N GLU A 47 -16.33 8.25 -18.01
CA GLU A 47 -16.75 9.44 -17.25
C GLU A 47 -16.41 9.32 -15.76
N LEU A 48 -16.53 8.12 -15.18
CA LEU A 48 -16.10 7.84 -13.82
C LEU A 48 -14.59 8.07 -13.65
N LEU A 49 -13.77 7.54 -14.57
CA LEU A 49 -12.33 7.73 -14.51
C LEU A 49 -11.96 9.21 -14.63
N ARG A 50 -12.57 9.96 -15.56
CA ARG A 50 -12.36 11.41 -15.67
C ARG A 50 -12.70 12.18 -14.40
N ALA A 51 -13.76 11.77 -13.70
CA ALA A 51 -14.17 12.41 -12.46
C ALA A 51 -13.24 12.07 -11.27
N VAL A 52 -12.71 10.84 -11.24
CA VAL A 52 -11.91 10.31 -10.12
C VAL A 52 -10.40 10.56 -10.30
N GLU A 53 -9.93 10.72 -11.54
CA GLU A 53 -8.53 10.96 -11.89
C GLU A 53 -7.81 12.00 -11.01
N PRO A 54 -8.32 13.24 -10.82
CA PRO A 54 -7.65 14.22 -9.96
C PRO A 54 -7.52 13.74 -8.51
N LEU A 55 -8.57 13.10 -7.96
CA LEU A 55 -8.57 12.56 -6.61
C LEU A 55 -7.60 11.37 -6.47
N ALA A 56 -7.49 10.54 -7.51
CA ALA A 56 -6.57 9.41 -7.54
C ALA A 56 -5.10 9.88 -7.55
N ILE A 57 -4.80 10.96 -8.28
CA ILE A 57 -3.47 11.58 -8.29
C ILE A 57 -3.14 12.18 -6.91
N GLU A 58 -4.05 12.97 -6.33
CA GLU A 58 -3.88 13.53 -4.99
C GLU A 58 -3.64 12.43 -3.93
N ALA A 59 -4.44 11.37 -3.97
CA ALA A 59 -4.29 10.23 -3.07
C ALA A 59 -2.94 9.51 -3.26
N ALA A 60 -2.44 9.38 -4.49
CA ALA A 60 -1.15 8.77 -4.77
C ALA A 60 0.01 9.61 -4.22
N VAL A 61 -0.05 10.94 -4.39
CA VAL A 61 0.94 11.88 -3.84
C VAL A 61 0.93 11.87 -2.31
N GLU A 62 -0.25 11.84 -1.69
CA GLU A 62 -0.40 11.71 -0.24
C GLU A 62 0.21 10.40 0.26
N ALA A 63 -0.09 9.28 -0.40
CA ALA A 63 0.46 7.98 -0.04
C ALA A 63 1.99 7.96 -0.11
N GLU A 64 2.59 8.57 -1.14
CA GLU A 64 4.04 8.71 -1.25
C GLU A 64 4.62 9.58 -0.12
N ARG A 65 3.95 10.69 0.23
CA ARG A 65 4.36 11.56 1.35
C ARG A 65 4.32 10.81 2.68
N MET A 66 3.22 10.10 2.95
CA MET A 66 3.07 9.28 4.16
C MET A 66 4.14 8.19 4.22
N HIS A 67 4.43 7.53 3.09
CA HIS A 67 5.46 6.51 3.03
C HIS A 67 6.85 7.08 3.32
N ARG A 68 7.23 8.20 2.70
CA ARG A 68 8.49 8.90 2.98
C ARG A 68 8.62 9.24 4.46
N LYS A 69 7.57 9.84 5.04
CA LYS A 69 7.54 10.15 6.47
C LYS A 69 7.74 8.91 7.34
N GLN A 70 7.08 7.80 7.03
CA GLN A 70 7.26 6.55 7.79
C GLN A 70 8.70 6.02 7.69
N VAL A 71 9.33 6.12 6.53
CA VAL A 71 10.74 5.72 6.35
C VAL A 71 11.66 6.63 7.17
N ASP A 72 11.43 7.93 7.15
CA ASP A 72 12.22 8.90 7.92
C ASP A 72 12.03 8.72 9.44
N ASP A 73 10.79 8.52 9.89
CA ASP A 73 10.47 8.21 11.30
C ASP A 73 11.20 6.93 11.75
N GLN A 74 11.21 5.88 10.92
CA GLN A 74 11.93 4.64 11.21
C GLN A 74 13.45 4.82 11.27
N ARG A 75 14.02 5.71 10.44
CA ARG A 75 15.44 6.06 10.48
C ARG A 75 15.75 6.80 11.78
N GLN A 76 14.94 7.80 12.12
CA GLN A 76 15.12 8.58 13.35
C GLN A 76 15.03 7.71 14.61
N ILE A 77 14.09 6.76 14.66
CA ILE A 77 13.99 5.81 15.78
C ILE A 77 15.27 4.97 15.90
N LEU A 78 15.79 4.44 14.77
CA LEU A 78 17.00 3.64 14.78
C LEU A 78 18.23 4.46 15.21
N ASP A 79 18.34 5.70 14.76
CA ASP A 79 19.41 6.62 15.17
C ASP A 79 19.38 6.90 16.67
N LEU A 80 18.20 7.16 17.23
CA LEU A 80 18.02 7.37 18.66
C LEU A 80 18.37 6.11 19.48
N GLU A 81 17.94 4.92 19.01
CA GLU A 81 18.31 3.64 19.63
C GLU A 81 19.83 3.44 19.65
N LEU A 82 20.50 3.78 18.55
CA LEU A 82 21.96 3.66 18.44
C LEU A 82 22.69 4.65 19.35
N GLN A 83 22.23 5.91 19.41
CA GLN A 83 22.77 6.91 20.33
C GLN A 83 22.63 6.46 21.79
N GLN A 84 21.47 5.93 22.16
CA GLN A 84 21.25 5.40 23.51
C GLN A 84 22.19 4.22 23.80
N ALA A 85 22.30 3.25 22.88
CA ALA A 85 23.18 2.10 23.06
C ALA A 85 24.66 2.50 23.21
N ARG A 86 25.13 3.47 22.41
CA ARG A 86 26.50 4.01 22.52
C ARG A 86 26.74 4.70 23.86
N TYR A 87 25.75 5.46 24.34
CA TYR A 87 25.82 6.09 25.65
C TYR A 87 25.89 5.04 26.78
N GLU A 88 25.04 4.01 26.73
CA GLU A 88 25.05 2.91 27.70
C GLU A 88 26.38 2.15 27.70
N ALA A 89 26.95 1.87 26.53
CA ALA A 89 28.25 1.23 26.39
C ALA A 89 29.37 2.08 27.01
N GLY A 90 29.42 3.38 26.72
CA GLY A 90 30.41 4.29 27.32
C GLY A 90 30.24 4.47 28.84
N LEU A 91 29.00 4.37 29.36
CA LEU A 91 28.77 4.37 30.80
C LEU A 91 29.27 3.06 31.45
N ALA A 92 29.02 1.91 30.81
CA ALA A 92 29.49 0.61 31.29
C ALA A 92 31.03 0.54 31.30
N GLU A 93 31.68 1.06 30.26
CA GLU A 93 33.14 1.21 30.18
C GLU A 93 33.70 2.00 31.36
N ARG A 94 33.17 3.21 31.61
CA ARG A 94 33.63 4.05 32.74
C ARG A 94 33.44 3.36 34.09
N ARG A 95 32.36 2.59 34.26
CA ARG A 95 32.12 1.82 35.49
C ARG A 95 33.13 0.69 35.66
N TYR A 96 33.44 -0.03 34.60
CA TYR A 96 34.47 -1.07 34.61
C TYR A 96 35.85 -0.48 34.91
N ALA A 97 36.24 0.60 34.24
CA ALA A 97 37.51 1.27 34.43
C ALA A 97 37.70 1.86 35.83
N ALA A 98 36.62 2.24 36.52
CA ALA A 98 36.65 2.73 37.90
C ALA A 98 36.60 1.62 38.96
N CYS A 99 36.44 0.35 38.57
CA CYS A 99 36.36 -0.77 39.51
C CYS A 99 37.73 -1.09 40.12
N ASP A 100 37.77 -1.31 41.43
CA ASP A 100 38.97 -1.77 42.13
C ASP A 100 39.34 -3.20 41.66
N PRO A 101 40.59 -3.46 41.25
CA PRO A 101 41.04 -4.78 40.79
C PRO A 101 40.92 -5.88 41.86
N ASP A 102 40.90 -5.55 43.14
CA ASP A 102 40.70 -6.54 44.21
C ASP A 102 39.27 -7.09 44.23
N ASN A 103 38.31 -6.36 43.65
CA ASN A 103 36.91 -6.77 43.53
C ASN A 103 36.66 -7.63 42.27
N ARG A 104 37.43 -8.72 42.11
CA ARG A 104 37.48 -9.55 40.89
C ARG A 104 36.10 -10.00 40.36
N LEU A 105 35.18 -10.38 41.25
CA LEU A 105 33.82 -10.79 40.85
C LEU A 105 33.01 -9.63 40.27
N ILE A 106 33.14 -8.44 40.86
CA ILE A 106 32.46 -7.22 40.39
C ILE A 106 33.06 -6.80 39.04
N ALA A 107 34.39 -6.82 38.92
CA ALA A 107 35.08 -6.53 37.67
C ALA A 107 34.61 -7.44 36.53
N ALA A 108 34.55 -8.76 36.76
CA ALA A 108 34.07 -9.73 35.77
C ALA A 108 32.59 -9.49 35.38
N GLN A 109 31.73 -9.10 36.32
CA GLN A 109 30.35 -8.78 36.02
C GLN A 109 30.21 -7.46 35.23
N LEU A 110 31.00 -6.45 35.56
CA LEU A 110 31.02 -5.17 34.84
C LEU A 110 31.55 -5.34 33.42
N GLU A 111 32.59 -6.15 33.22
CA GLU A 111 33.12 -6.52 31.91
C GLU A 111 32.03 -7.19 31.08
N LYS A 112 31.36 -8.22 31.61
CA LYS A 112 30.25 -8.89 30.93
C LYS A 112 29.13 -7.91 30.54
N ASN A 113 28.79 -6.98 31.42
CA ASN A 113 27.78 -5.95 31.13
C ASN A 113 28.23 -5.00 30.01
N TRP A 114 29.50 -4.60 30.01
CA TRP A 114 30.08 -3.78 28.96
C TRP A 114 30.11 -4.50 27.61
N GLU A 115 30.49 -5.78 27.57
CA GLU A 115 30.44 -6.59 26.36
C GLU A 115 29.03 -6.72 25.78
N ILE A 116 28.01 -6.88 26.64
CA ILE A 116 26.61 -6.93 26.21
C ILE A 116 26.20 -5.60 25.58
N ALA A 117 26.58 -4.48 26.20
CA ALA A 117 26.30 -3.14 25.64
C ALA A 117 27.02 -2.93 24.29
N LEU A 118 28.27 -3.36 24.16
CA LEU A 118 29.02 -3.30 22.90
C LEU A 118 28.40 -4.18 21.81
N ARG A 119 27.91 -5.39 22.15
CA ARG A 119 27.19 -6.23 21.19
C ARG A 119 25.92 -5.55 20.69
N ARG A 120 25.14 -4.94 21.58
CA ARG A 120 23.95 -4.17 21.21
C ARG A 120 24.27 -3.03 20.24
N VAL A 121 25.37 -2.29 20.46
CA VAL A 121 25.82 -1.25 19.52
C VAL A 121 26.10 -1.84 18.14
N ARG A 122 26.87 -2.93 18.05
CA ARG A 122 27.21 -3.57 16.77
C ARG A 122 25.97 -4.09 16.04
N ASP A 123 25.01 -4.67 16.76
CA ASP A 123 23.77 -5.17 16.19
C ASP A 123 22.95 -4.03 15.56
N LEU A 124 22.89 -2.87 16.23
CA LEU A 124 22.22 -1.69 15.72
C LEU A 124 22.94 -1.05 14.53
N GLU A 125 24.28 -0.96 14.56
CA GLU A 125 25.09 -0.46 13.44
C GLU A 125 24.92 -1.35 12.19
N THR A 126 24.86 -2.68 12.39
CA THR A 126 24.62 -3.62 11.29
C THR A 126 23.21 -3.45 10.69
N ARG A 127 22.20 -3.19 11.53
CA ARG A 127 20.84 -2.88 11.06
C ARG A 127 20.78 -1.55 10.30
N GLN A 128 21.57 -0.56 10.70
CA GLN A 128 21.66 0.73 10.02
C GLN A 128 22.31 0.59 8.65
N SER A 129 23.47 -0.07 8.56
CA SER A 129 24.16 -0.27 7.27
C SER A 129 23.32 -1.07 6.27
N THR A 130 22.62 -2.11 6.73
CA THR A 130 21.72 -2.91 5.88
C THR A 130 20.53 -2.09 5.35
N LYS A 131 20.07 -1.07 6.09
CA LYS A 131 18.99 -0.17 5.66
C LYS A 131 19.46 0.96 4.74
N GLU A 132 20.74 1.32 4.80
CA GLU A 132 21.34 2.36 3.97
C GLU A 132 21.73 1.85 2.57
N ASP A 133 21.74 0.52 2.36
CA ASP A 133 21.95 -0.06 1.03
C ASP A 133 20.90 0.47 0.04
N PRO A 134 21.33 1.20 -1.02
CA PRO A 134 20.44 2.03 -1.82
C PRO A 134 19.81 1.20 -2.94
N THR A 135 19.06 0.15 -2.58
CA THR A 135 18.00 -0.36 -3.47
C THR A 135 16.73 0.46 -3.28
N THR A 136 16.88 1.78 -3.08
CA THR A 136 15.74 2.69 -3.12
C THR A 136 15.38 2.84 -4.58
N ILE A 137 14.32 2.16 -5.00
CA ILE A 137 13.64 2.46 -6.26
C ILE A 137 13.28 3.95 -6.15
N ALA A 138 14.03 4.80 -6.84
CA ALA A 138 13.69 6.20 -6.97
C ALA A 138 12.37 6.24 -7.73
N ILE A 139 11.27 6.42 -7.01
CA ILE A 139 9.96 6.62 -7.61
C ILE A 139 10.03 8.02 -8.20
N ASP A 140 10.13 8.09 -9.53
CA ASP A 140 10.06 9.34 -10.26
C ASP A 140 8.71 10.03 -9.94
N PRO A 141 8.70 11.26 -9.41
CA PRO A 141 7.48 12.02 -9.22
C PRO A 141 6.67 12.18 -10.53
N GLY A 142 7.33 12.14 -11.69
CA GLY A 142 6.71 12.09 -13.01
C GLY A 142 6.01 10.76 -13.34
N ALA A 143 6.31 9.67 -12.64
CA ALA A 143 5.61 8.40 -12.81
C ALA A 143 4.13 8.51 -12.41
N PHE A 144 3.79 9.44 -11.49
CA PHE A 144 2.41 9.73 -11.13
C PHE A 144 1.67 10.54 -12.19
N ALA A 145 2.37 11.29 -13.06
CA ALA A 145 1.75 12.00 -14.18
C ALA A 145 1.16 11.01 -15.19
N ASN A 146 1.80 9.87 -15.38
CA ASN A 146 1.31 8.77 -16.22
C ASN A 146 0.34 7.84 -15.47
N LEU A 147 0.03 8.08 -14.19
CA LEU A 147 -0.84 7.20 -13.40
C LEU A 147 -2.25 7.11 -14.00
N ALA A 148 -2.76 8.20 -14.57
CA ALA A 148 -4.05 8.24 -15.25
C ALA A 148 -4.07 7.38 -16.52
N GLU A 149 -3.02 7.50 -17.35
CA GLU A 149 -2.85 6.65 -18.54
C GLU A 149 -2.64 5.19 -18.15
N ASN A 150 -1.83 4.92 -17.12
CA ASN A 150 -1.59 3.60 -16.55
C ASN A 150 -2.86 2.98 -15.95
N LEU A 151 -3.72 3.79 -15.31
CA LEU A 151 -4.99 3.34 -14.78
C LEU A 151 -5.98 3.00 -15.90
N SER A 152 -6.05 3.85 -16.93
CA SER A 152 -6.91 3.62 -18.08
C SER A 152 -6.47 2.39 -18.89
N THR A 153 -5.17 2.20 -19.08
CA THR A 153 -4.60 1.02 -19.75
C THR A 153 -4.81 -0.23 -18.90
N ALA A 154 -4.49 -0.21 -17.60
CA ALA A 154 -4.73 -1.32 -16.68
C ALA A 154 -6.22 -1.70 -16.58
N TRP A 155 -7.13 -0.73 -16.65
CA TRP A 155 -8.58 -0.98 -16.66
C TRP A 155 -9.06 -1.63 -17.96
N ASN A 156 -8.40 -1.33 -19.09
CA ASN A 156 -8.75 -1.81 -20.42
C ASN A 156 -7.97 -3.06 -20.86
N THR A 157 -6.99 -3.52 -20.09
CA THR A 157 -6.23 -4.75 -20.37
C THR A 157 -7.18 -5.97 -20.47
N PRO A 158 -7.08 -6.79 -21.53
CA PRO A 158 -8.00 -7.91 -21.78
C PRO A 158 -7.99 -8.99 -20.68
N ASP A 159 -6.94 -9.02 -19.85
CA ASP A 159 -6.77 -9.99 -18.75
C ASP A 159 -7.59 -9.63 -17.48
N VAL A 160 -8.13 -8.40 -17.41
CA VAL A 160 -9.02 -8.01 -16.30
C VAL A 160 -10.45 -8.44 -16.61
N THR A 161 -10.78 -9.67 -16.21
CA THR A 161 -12.16 -10.19 -16.31
C THR A 161 -13.15 -9.28 -15.58
N MET A 162 -14.41 -9.23 -16.04
CA MET A 162 -15.49 -8.48 -15.36
C MET A 162 -15.65 -8.87 -13.89
N ARG A 163 -15.31 -10.12 -13.53
CA ARG A 163 -15.26 -10.62 -12.16
C ARG A 163 -14.17 -9.96 -11.32
N ALA A 164 -12.96 -9.79 -11.88
CA ALA A 164 -11.86 -9.07 -11.21
C ALA A 164 -12.20 -7.58 -10.99
N ARG A 165 -12.93 -6.96 -11.92
CA ARG A 165 -13.45 -5.58 -11.73
C ARG A 165 -14.46 -5.48 -10.58
N GLN A 166 -15.39 -6.43 -10.46
CA GLN A 166 -16.40 -6.44 -9.38
C GLN A 166 -15.84 -6.77 -7.99
N GLN A 167 -14.78 -7.59 -7.89
CA GLN A 167 -14.15 -7.91 -6.60
C GLN A 167 -13.29 -6.78 -6.03
N ARG A 168 -12.78 -5.88 -6.88
CA ARG A 168 -11.99 -4.72 -6.42
C ARG A 168 -12.87 -3.57 -5.91
N SER A 169 -14.05 -3.35 -6.50
CA SER A 169 -15.00 -2.34 -6.01
C SER A 169 -15.63 -2.72 -4.66
N SER A 170 -15.92 -4.00 -4.42
CA SER A 170 -16.50 -4.45 -3.15
C SER A 170 -15.52 -4.41 -1.96
N ASN A 171 -14.20 -4.42 -2.22
CA ASN A 171 -13.17 -4.29 -1.19
C ASN A 171 -12.87 -2.84 -0.81
N ALA A 172 -13.17 -1.86 -1.67
CA ALA A 172 -13.02 -0.44 -1.36
C ALA A 172 -14.09 0.03 -0.34
N ASP A 173 -15.34 -0.44 -0.48
CA ASP A 173 -16.43 -0.14 0.46
C ASP A 173 -16.18 -0.68 1.88
N ARG A 174 -15.41 -1.76 2.03
CA ARG A 174 -15.09 -2.33 3.36
C ARG A 174 -14.00 -1.59 4.11
N ARG A 175 -13.18 -0.76 3.45
CA ARG A 175 -12.09 -0.02 4.10
C ARG A 175 -12.47 1.38 4.56
N HIS A 176 -13.61 1.92 4.11
CA HIS A 176 -14.14 3.23 4.56
C HIS A 176 -15.08 3.14 5.78
N HIS A 177 -15.39 1.93 6.25
CA HIS A 177 -16.22 1.67 7.44
C HIS A 177 -15.45 1.03 8.60
N ARG A 178 -14.14 1.29 8.71
CA ARG A 178 -13.34 0.90 9.87
C ARG A 178 -12.47 2.03 10.36
#